data_AF-A0A2V9SHP5-F1
#
_entry.id   AF-A0A2V9SHP5-F1
#
_cell.length_a   1.000
_cell.length_b   1.000
_cell.length_c   1.000
_cell.angle_alpha   90.00
_cell.angle_beta   90.00
_cell.angle_gamma   90.00
#
_symmetry.space_group_name_H-M   'P 1'
#
loop_
_entity.id
_entity.type
_entity.pdbx_description
1 polymer ?
#
loop_
_entity_poly.entity_id
_entity_poly.type
_entity_poly.pdbx_seq_one_letter_code
_entity_poly.pdbx_strand_id
1 'polypeptide(L)'
;MAETKPGTDPAMITMFTVDGDHLIATHYCAARNQPQMETGIPEDLQKGVTFSLVRVTGMKTPDDWHNTGVTITLEDKDHMTQRWTYLYKGKPGTAVFHYTRKK
;
A
#
# COMPACT_ATOMS: atom_id res chain seq x y z
N MET A 1 18.95 -8.21 -6.36
CA MET A 1 17.98 -7.12 -6.13
C MET A 1 17.82 -7.00 -4.62
N ALA A 2 17.95 -5.81 -4.04
CA ALA A 2 17.73 -5.64 -2.60
C ALA A 2 16.22 -5.73 -2.32
N GLU A 3 15.81 -6.64 -1.46
CA GLU A 3 14.40 -6.79 -1.07
C GLU A 3 14.12 -5.93 0.15
N THR A 4 13.14 -5.04 0.06
CA THR A 4 12.65 -4.26 1.21
C THR A 4 11.52 -5.04 1.87
N LYS A 5 11.83 -5.81 2.91
CA LYS A 5 10.85 -6.62 3.65
C LYS A 5 10.99 -6.44 5.17
N PRO A 6 9.90 -6.45 5.94
CA PRO A 6 9.99 -6.45 7.41
C PRO A 6 10.64 -7.74 7.90
N GLY A 7 11.83 -7.66 8.49
CA GLY A 7 12.52 -8.81 9.08
C GLY A 7 12.57 -10.06 8.18
N THR A 8 12.01 -11.17 8.67
CA THR A 8 11.96 -12.46 7.95
C THR A 8 10.74 -12.64 7.05
N ASP A 9 9.82 -11.66 7.01
CA ASP A 9 8.58 -11.78 6.25
C ASP A 9 8.83 -11.88 4.73
N PRO A 10 7.87 -12.44 3.96
CA PRO A 10 7.93 -12.44 2.51
C PRO A 10 8.06 -11.02 1.95
N ALA A 11 8.90 -10.85 0.92
CA ALA A 11 9.02 -9.58 0.24
C ALA A 11 7.72 -9.26 -0.51
N MET A 12 7.31 -8.00 -0.40
CA MET A 12 6.21 -7.42 -1.17
C MET A 12 6.72 -6.14 -1.83
N ILE A 13 6.17 -5.81 -2.99
CA ILE A 13 6.59 -4.62 -3.74
C ILE A 13 5.34 -3.81 -4.06
N THR A 14 5.40 -2.50 -3.88
CA THR A 14 4.35 -1.60 -4.35
C THR A 14 4.96 -0.64 -5.34
N MET A 15 4.41 -0.60 -6.55
CA MET A 15 4.79 0.37 -7.57
C MET A 15 3.78 1.51 -7.60
N PHE A 16 4.27 2.73 -7.55
CA PHE A 16 3.47 3.95 -7.67
C PHE A 16 3.69 4.55 -9.05
N THR A 17 2.62 4.87 -9.75
CA THR A 17 2.64 5.52 -11.07
C THR A 17 1.71 6.72 -11.07
N VAL A 18 2.01 7.71 -11.91
CA VAL A 18 1.14 8.87 -12.15
C VAL A 18 0.19 8.53 -13.30
N ASP A 19 -1.10 8.78 -13.12
CA ASP A 19 -2.10 8.72 -14.18
C ASP A 19 -2.93 10.01 -14.16
N GLY A 20 -2.68 10.91 -15.12
CA GLY A 20 -3.33 12.22 -15.16
C GLY A 20 -3.12 13.04 -13.88
N ASP A 21 -4.23 13.29 -13.17
CA ASP A 21 -4.32 14.10 -11.95
C ASP A 21 -4.32 13.28 -10.64
N HIS A 22 -4.18 11.96 -10.74
CA HIS A 22 -4.15 11.05 -9.60
C HIS A 22 -2.96 10.07 -9.69
N LEU A 23 -2.77 9.31 -8.61
CA LEU A 23 -1.72 8.32 -8.49
C LEU A 23 -2.33 6.92 -8.38
N ILE A 24 -1.65 5.95 -8.99
CA ILE A 24 -2.00 4.54 -8.91
C ILE A 24 -0.92 3.82 -8.09
N ALA A 25 -1.35 2.98 -7.15
CA ALA A 25 -0.53 2.04 -6.42
C ALA A 25 -0.89 0.61 -6.84
N THR A 26 0.05 -0.10 -7.46
CA THR A 26 -0.07 -1.54 -7.73
C THR A 26 0.77 -2.31 -6.73
N HIS A 27 0.12 -3.11 -5.88
CA HIS A 27 0.77 -3.87 -4.83
C HIS A 27 0.95 -5.33 -5.26
N TYR A 28 2.19 -5.81 -5.36
CA TYR A 28 2.53 -7.20 -5.62
C TYR A 28 2.68 -7.95 -4.30
N CYS A 29 1.64 -8.69 -3.93
CA CYS A 29 1.56 -9.37 -2.65
C CYS A 29 2.23 -10.75 -2.66
N ALA A 30 2.75 -11.16 -1.50
CA ALA A 30 3.17 -12.54 -1.24
C ALA A 30 2.04 -13.58 -1.39
N ALA A 31 0.77 -13.18 -1.25
CA ALA A 31 -0.42 -13.99 -1.53
C ALA A 31 -0.66 -14.24 -3.04
N ARG A 32 0.22 -13.71 -3.92
CA ARG A 32 0.17 -13.85 -5.39
C ARG A 32 -1.01 -13.15 -6.07
N ASN A 33 -1.62 -12.19 -5.40
CA ASN A 33 -2.56 -11.24 -5.99
C ASN A 33 -1.90 -9.87 -6.23
N GLN A 34 -2.55 -9.03 -7.03
CA GLN A 34 -2.14 -7.65 -7.28
C GLN A 34 -3.30 -6.66 -7.08
N PRO A 35 -3.50 -6.14 -5.86
CA PRO A 35 -4.40 -5.02 -5.63
C PRO A 35 -3.91 -3.77 -6.38
N GLN A 36 -4.80 -3.17 -7.16
CA GLN A 36 -4.63 -1.84 -7.74
C GLN A 36 -5.49 -0.86 -6.96
N MET A 37 -4.85 0.17 -6.42
CA MET A 37 -5.47 1.20 -5.61
C MET A 37 -5.14 2.58 -6.21
N GLU A 38 -6.02 3.55 -6.04
CA GLU A 38 -5.87 4.87 -6.66
C GLU A 38 -6.19 5.98 -5.66
N THR A 39 -5.62 7.15 -5.88
CA THR A 39 -5.93 8.37 -5.12
C THR A 39 -7.10 9.11 -5.77
N GLY A 40 -7.76 9.98 -5.01
CA GLY A 40 -8.39 11.16 -5.64
C GLY A 40 -7.33 12.15 -6.11
N ILE A 41 -7.74 13.35 -6.54
CA ILE A 41 -6.80 14.46 -6.79
C ILE A 41 -6.16 14.84 -5.44
N PRO A 42 -4.84 14.70 -5.25
CA PRO A 42 -4.22 15.00 -3.96
C PRO A 42 -4.20 16.52 -3.72
N GLU A 43 -4.97 16.99 -2.73
CA GLU A 43 -5.04 18.43 -2.41
C GLU A 43 -3.95 18.90 -1.43
N ASP A 44 -3.64 18.08 -0.42
CA ASP A 44 -2.69 18.42 0.65
C ASP A 44 -1.75 17.24 0.94
N LEU A 45 -0.59 17.24 0.29
CA LEU A 45 0.42 16.19 0.44
C LEU A 45 1.01 16.12 1.86
N GLN A 46 0.88 17.17 2.68
CA GLN A 46 1.36 17.16 4.07
C GLN A 46 0.47 16.30 4.98
N LYS A 47 -0.82 16.16 4.64
CA LYS A 47 -1.74 15.24 5.34
C LYS A 47 -1.59 13.80 4.91
N GLY A 48 -0.76 13.55 3.90
CA GLY A 48 -0.51 12.25 3.31
C GLY A 48 -1.38 11.97 2.11
N VAL A 49 -1.02 10.89 1.41
CA VAL A 49 -1.65 10.44 0.17
C VAL A 49 -2.37 9.13 0.46
N THR A 50 -3.67 9.09 0.21
CA THR A 50 -4.51 7.90 0.45
C THR A 50 -4.90 7.26 -0.86
N PHE A 51 -4.62 5.97 -0.96
CA PHE A 51 -4.98 5.09 -2.07
C PHE A 51 -6.08 4.14 -1.61
N SER A 52 -7.14 4.03 -2.40
CA SER A 52 -8.29 3.14 -2.15
C SER A 52 -8.41 2.09 -3.25
N LEU A 53 -8.82 0.88 -2.89
CA LEU A 53 -8.93 -0.24 -3.81
C LEU A 53 -9.89 0.02 -4.97
N VAL A 54 -9.39 -0.21 -6.19
CA VAL A 54 -10.18 -0.19 -7.44
C VAL A 54 -10.46 -1.60 -7.92
N ARG A 55 -9.44 -2.46 -7.93
CA ARG A 55 -9.57 -3.87 -8.32
C ARG A 55 -8.45 -4.74 -7.77
N VAL A 56 -8.64 -6.05 -7.80
CA VAL A 56 -7.60 -7.04 -7.46
C VAL A 56 -7.51 -8.09 -8.56
N THR A 57 -6.30 -8.35 -9.07
CA THR A 57 -6.03 -9.50 -9.96
C THR A 57 -5.36 -10.64 -9.19
N GLY A 58 -5.48 -11.88 -9.69
CA GLY A 58 -4.81 -13.04 -9.09
C GLY A 58 -5.47 -13.63 -7.83
N MET A 59 -6.69 -13.18 -7.49
CA MET A 59 -7.51 -13.77 -6.44
C MET A 59 -8.09 -15.12 -6.90
N LYS A 60 -8.07 -16.14 -6.03
CA LYS A 60 -8.75 -17.42 -6.27
C LYS A 60 -10.19 -17.39 -5.76
N THR A 61 -10.40 -16.71 -4.63
CA THR A 61 -11.70 -16.47 -4.02
C THR A 61 -11.81 -15.04 -3.51
N PRO A 62 -13.03 -14.47 -3.39
CA PRO A 62 -13.21 -13.14 -2.78
C PRO A 62 -12.70 -13.01 -1.34
N ASP A 63 -12.56 -14.14 -0.64
CA ASP A 63 -12.14 -14.20 0.76
C ASP A 63 -10.61 -14.25 0.95
N ASP A 64 -9.85 -14.38 -0.15
CA ASP A 64 -8.39 -14.42 -0.09
C ASP A 64 -7.84 -13.10 0.48
N TRP A 65 -6.73 -13.17 1.21
CA TRP A 65 -6.11 -11.98 1.79
C TRP A 65 -5.71 -10.99 0.70
N HIS A 66 -6.11 -9.72 0.79
CA HIS A 66 -5.69 -8.67 -0.13
C HIS A 66 -5.70 -7.29 0.54
N ASN A 67 -4.78 -6.43 0.13
CA ASN A 67 -4.78 -5.03 0.55
C ASN A 67 -5.96 -4.28 -0.08
N THR A 68 -6.60 -3.44 0.73
CA THR A 68 -7.76 -2.63 0.35
C THR A 68 -7.45 -1.13 0.31
N GLY A 69 -6.28 -0.73 0.81
CA GLY A 69 -5.86 0.67 0.81
C GLY A 69 -4.50 0.88 1.47
N VAL A 70 -3.92 2.04 1.19
CA VAL A 70 -2.72 2.53 1.88
C VAL A 70 -2.79 4.04 2.00
N THR A 71 -2.48 4.57 3.19
CA THR A 71 -2.20 5.98 3.41
C THR A 71 -0.72 6.16 3.70
N ILE A 72 -0.04 7.03 2.96
CA ILE A 72 1.37 7.37 3.14
C ILE A 72 1.47 8.80 3.64
N THR A 73 2.08 9.00 4.80
CA THR A 73 2.29 10.32 5.41
C THR A 73 3.78 10.57 5.59
N LEU A 74 4.26 11.72 5.11
CA LEU A 74 5.58 12.24 5.44
C LEU A 74 5.44 13.14 6.67
N GLU A 75 5.94 12.68 7.81
CA GLU A 75 5.83 13.42 9.07
C GLU A 75 6.85 14.55 9.11
N ASP A 76 8.04 14.30 8.58
CA ASP A 76 9.08 15.29 8.31
C ASP A 76 10.05 14.76 7.22
N LYS A 77 11.20 15.42 7.04
CA LYS A 77 12.22 15.05 6.01
C LYS A 77 12.87 13.67 6.22
N ASP A 78 12.80 13.13 7.43
CA ASP A 78 13.45 11.90 7.88
C ASP A 78 12.45 10.81 8.31
N HIS A 79 11.16 11.12 8.47
CA HIS A 79 10.14 10.18 8.96
C HIS A 79 8.96 10.01 8.00
N MET A 80 8.59 8.75 7.76
CA MET A 80 7.43 8.37 6.94
C MET A 80 6.62 7.30 7.65
N THR A 81 5.30 7.43 7.64
CA THR A 81 4.37 6.40 8.11
C THR A 81 3.55 5.87 6.94
N GLN A 82 3.40 4.56 6.88
CA GLN A 82 2.47 3.87 5.97
C GLN A 82 1.43 3.12 6.79
N ARG A 83 0.15 3.45 6.57
CA ARG A 83 -0.99 2.73 7.15
C ARG A 83 -1.70 1.94 6.07
N TRP A 84 -1.59 0.63 6.14
CA TRP A 84 -2.21 -0.31 5.23
C TRP A 84 -3.53 -0.84 5.79
N THR A 85 -4.50 -1.05 4.92
CA THR A 85 -5.74 -1.78 5.23
C THR A 85 -5.82 -3.03 4.36
N TYR A 86 -6.40 -4.10 4.90
CA TYR A 86 -6.60 -5.35 4.18
C TYR A 86 -7.93 -6.00 4.54
N LEU A 87 -8.35 -6.94 3.71
CA LEU A 87 -9.46 -7.85 3.98
C LEU A 87 -8.96 -9.30 3.93
N TYR A 88 -9.44 -10.14 4.84
CA TYR A 88 -9.23 -11.58 4.80
C TYR A 88 -10.43 -12.31 5.39
N LYS A 89 -11.05 -13.21 4.63
CA LYS A 89 -12.28 -13.93 5.04
C LYS A 89 -13.37 -12.98 5.55
N GLY A 90 -13.62 -11.90 4.80
CA GLY A 90 -14.57 -10.85 5.16
C GLY A 90 -14.20 -10.00 6.38
N LYS A 91 -13.04 -10.22 7.02
CA LYS A 91 -12.61 -9.46 8.19
C LYS A 91 -11.62 -8.36 7.80
N PRO A 92 -11.90 -7.10 8.12
CA PRO A 92 -10.96 -6.01 7.88
C PRO A 92 -9.82 -6.03 8.90
N GLY A 93 -8.66 -5.54 8.50
CA GLY A 93 -7.54 -5.33 9.40
C GLY A 93 -6.63 -4.20 8.93
N THR A 94 -5.70 -3.82 9.81
CA THR A 94 -4.76 -2.73 9.55
C THR A 94 -3.34 -3.11 9.94
N ALA A 95 -2.35 -2.62 9.19
CA ALA A 95 -0.94 -2.69 9.53
C ALA A 95 -0.32 -1.29 9.41
N VAL A 96 0.53 -0.91 10.37
CA VAL A 96 1.18 0.40 10.37
C VAL A 96 2.69 0.19 10.38
N PHE A 97 3.38 0.83 9.45
CA PHE A 97 4.83 0.82 9.35
C PHE A 97 5.37 2.24 9.54
N HIS A 98 6.34 2.38 10.42
CA HIS A 98 7.08 3.60 10.64
C HIS A 98 8.48 3.45 10.07
N TYR A 99 8.88 4.38 9.22
CA TYR A 99 10.17 4.40 8.55
C TYR A 99 10.94 5.64 8.99
N THR A 100 12.20 5.42 9.37
CA THR A 100 13.17 6.48 9.64
C THR A 100 14.29 6.40 8.61
N ARG A 101 14.66 7.54 8.02
CA ARG A 101 15.80 7.65 7.11
C ARG A 101 17.07 7.22 7.84
N LYS A 102 17.78 6.24 7.27
CA LYS A 102 19.14 5.91 7.71
C LYS A 102 20.10 7.01 7.24
N LYS A 103 20.86 7.57 8.17
CA LYS A 103 21.89 8.58 7.91
C LYS A 103 23.19 7.93 7.43
#